data_AF-A0A662PAI9-F1
#
_entry.id   AF-A0A662PAI9-F1
#
_cell.length_a   1.000
_cell.length_b   1.000
_cell.length_c   1.000
_cell.angle_alpha   90.00
_cell.angle_beta   90.00
_cell.angle_gamma   90.00
#
_symmetry.space_group_name_H-M   'P 1'
#
loop_
_entity.id
_entity.type
_entity.pdbx_description
1 polymer ?
#
loop_
_entity_poly.entity_id
_entity_poly.type
_entity_poly.pdbx_seq_one_letter_code
_entity_poly.pdbx_strand_id
1 'polypeptide(L)'
;MNISEDIIKEMSKFGLTRYESQAYLVLLIKGVCSSKEVIESVGIPQPRIYDTMMGLERKGFIEIKEGRPRKFRAIDPETVFKKIQEDQELIVKQLQNLYKKEYVYYESPVWTVYGSQNMINKIRQMIRETEYELLLAVPEELIGKIKGDLKKAEERNVFISTVLYNHAKTYPDLRNVWIFDREVPAMIIVLKDRDQGFACPYKFLKGEGRVIDERYGILIENKELLHILSDFFLNTIWKTSRRILEELDVRSKSFVHIAIAIHEYKKLEKEGYNVRAKVMGKRTGDNMPIEIEGNIKGVEESSIIHRIVIETKDKQITVGGWDSTKEDIEMEIITLYPTKDDRL
;
A
#
# COMPACT_ATOMS: atom_id res chain seq x y z
N MET A 1 3.37 -32.04 -32.83
CA MET A 1 3.37 -30.60 -32.52
C MET A 1 3.48 -30.48 -31.01
N ASN A 2 4.53 -29.86 -30.48
CA ASN A 2 4.73 -29.80 -29.03
C ASN A 2 4.09 -28.50 -28.50
N ILE A 3 2.83 -28.60 -28.10
CA ILE A 3 2.10 -27.49 -27.48
C ILE A 3 2.59 -27.40 -26.02
N SER A 4 3.07 -26.23 -25.60
CA SER A 4 3.56 -26.05 -24.22
C SER A 4 2.43 -26.23 -23.20
N GLU A 5 2.58 -27.20 -22.31
CA GLU A 5 1.65 -27.43 -21.19
C GLU A 5 1.58 -26.22 -20.24
N ASP A 6 2.66 -25.44 -20.13
CA ASP A 6 2.67 -24.21 -19.34
C ASP A 6 1.69 -23.18 -19.92
N ILE A 7 1.66 -23.02 -21.25
CA ILE A 7 0.73 -22.10 -21.91
C ILE A 7 -0.72 -22.56 -21.69
N ILE A 8 -1.00 -23.86 -21.82
CA ILE A 8 -2.34 -24.42 -21.58
C ILE A 8 -2.81 -24.12 -20.15
N LYS A 9 -1.92 -24.26 -19.16
CA LYS A 9 -2.20 -23.95 -17.76
C LYS A 9 -2.50 -22.46 -17.56
N GLU A 10 -1.73 -21.57 -18.18
CA GLU A 10 -1.97 -20.13 -18.09
C GLU A 10 -3.32 -19.71 -18.73
N MET A 11 -3.70 -20.33 -19.86
CA MET A 11 -5.00 -20.08 -20.50
C MET A 11 -6.20 -20.41 -19.60
N SER A 12 -6.05 -21.34 -18.64
CA SER A 12 -7.13 -21.67 -17.69
C SER A 12 -7.50 -20.51 -16.76
N LYS A 13 -6.55 -19.59 -16.49
CA LYS A 13 -6.80 -18.37 -15.71
C LYS A 13 -7.76 -17.41 -16.42
N PHE A 14 -7.87 -17.52 -17.74
CA PHE A 14 -8.81 -16.77 -18.58
C PHE A 14 -10.09 -17.56 -18.87
N GLY A 15 -10.35 -18.63 -18.13
CA GLY A 15 -11.58 -19.40 -18.21
C GLY A 15 -11.61 -20.42 -19.36
N LEU A 16 -10.49 -20.72 -20.02
CA LEU A 16 -10.43 -21.77 -21.04
C LEU A 16 -10.25 -23.15 -20.40
N THR A 17 -11.01 -24.11 -20.88
CA THR A 17 -10.80 -25.52 -20.59
C THR A 17 -9.57 -26.02 -21.35
N ARG A 18 -9.02 -27.17 -20.93
CA ARG A 18 -7.85 -27.77 -21.59
C ARG A 18 -8.05 -27.97 -23.10
N TYR A 19 -9.23 -28.45 -23.51
CA TYR A 19 -9.54 -28.66 -24.94
C TYR A 19 -9.68 -27.34 -25.70
N GLU A 20 -10.26 -26.31 -25.10
CA GLU A 20 -10.33 -24.97 -25.71
C GLU A 20 -8.93 -24.38 -25.89
N SER A 21 -8.08 -24.44 -24.86
CA SER A 21 -6.69 -23.96 -24.94
C SER A 21 -5.92 -24.65 -26.05
N GLN A 22 -6.02 -25.97 -26.14
CA GLN A 22 -5.32 -26.74 -27.19
C GLN A 22 -5.88 -26.44 -28.59
N ALA A 23 -7.20 -26.34 -28.75
CA ALA A 23 -7.82 -25.99 -30.02
C ALA A 23 -7.42 -24.58 -30.49
N TYR A 24 -7.41 -23.60 -29.59
CA TYR A 24 -6.97 -22.24 -29.88
C TYR A 24 -5.50 -22.19 -30.32
N LEU A 25 -4.60 -22.91 -29.62
CA LEU A 25 -3.19 -22.98 -29.99
C LEU A 25 -2.96 -23.64 -31.36
N VAL A 26 -3.76 -24.65 -31.71
CA VAL A 26 -3.72 -25.22 -33.07
C VAL A 26 -4.14 -24.21 -34.11
N LEU A 27 -5.19 -23.43 -33.87
CA LEU A 27 -5.65 -22.40 -34.80
C LEU A 27 -4.65 -21.25 -34.94
N LEU A 28 -3.93 -20.89 -33.87
CA LEU A 28 -2.85 -19.89 -33.96
C LEU A 28 -1.71 -20.37 -34.86
N ILE A 29 -1.37 -21.66 -34.81
CA ILE A 29 -0.22 -22.17 -35.57
C ILE A 29 -0.62 -22.56 -37.01
N LYS A 30 -1.80 -23.15 -37.21
CA LYS A 30 -2.27 -23.63 -38.51
C LYS A 30 -3.13 -22.61 -39.26
N GLY A 31 -3.53 -21.52 -38.61
CA GLY A 31 -4.44 -20.54 -39.17
C GLY A 31 -5.86 -21.09 -39.29
N VAL A 32 -6.36 -21.20 -40.52
CA VAL A 32 -7.76 -21.56 -40.79
C VAL A 32 -7.92 -23.09 -40.85
N CYS A 33 -8.68 -23.67 -39.94
CA CYS A 33 -8.91 -25.13 -39.88
C CYS A 33 -10.40 -25.49 -39.87
N SER A 34 -10.72 -26.70 -40.31
CA SER A 34 -12.03 -27.35 -40.15
C SER A 34 -12.06 -28.20 -38.87
N SER A 35 -13.24 -28.65 -38.46
CA SER A 35 -13.40 -29.49 -37.26
C SER A 35 -12.54 -30.74 -37.33
N LYS A 36 -12.45 -31.35 -38.52
CA LYS A 36 -11.65 -32.56 -38.76
C LYS A 36 -10.16 -32.28 -38.56
N GLU A 37 -9.65 -31.19 -39.14
CA GLU A 37 -8.24 -30.77 -39.01
C GLU A 37 -7.87 -30.47 -37.55
N VAL A 38 -8.78 -29.90 -36.77
CA VAL A 38 -8.53 -29.65 -35.33
C VAL A 38 -8.56 -30.94 -34.51
N ILE A 39 -9.54 -31.82 -34.74
CA ILE A 39 -9.61 -33.13 -34.07
C ILE A 39 -8.33 -33.92 -34.29
N GLU A 40 -7.87 -34.00 -35.53
CA GLU A 40 -6.63 -34.72 -35.89
C GLU A 40 -5.38 -34.12 -35.25
N SER A 41 -5.41 -32.82 -34.91
CA SER A 41 -4.26 -32.12 -34.33
C SER A 41 -4.16 -32.23 -32.81
N VAL A 42 -5.31 -32.34 -32.12
CA VAL A 42 -5.39 -32.23 -30.65
C VAL A 42 -5.90 -33.52 -29.99
N GLY A 43 -6.53 -34.42 -30.74
CA GLY A 43 -7.16 -35.61 -30.17
C GLY A 43 -8.42 -35.30 -29.35
N ILE A 44 -9.10 -34.19 -29.67
CA ILE A 44 -10.40 -33.87 -29.07
C ILE A 44 -11.41 -34.93 -29.52
N PRO A 45 -12.18 -35.57 -28.61
CA PRO A 45 -13.24 -36.48 -29.00
C PRO A 45 -14.23 -35.80 -29.95
N GLN A 46 -14.56 -36.45 -31.07
CA GLN A 46 -15.42 -35.88 -32.11
C GLN A 46 -16.73 -35.27 -31.59
N PRO A 47 -17.42 -35.82 -30.57
CA PRO A 47 -18.63 -35.20 -30.01
C PRO A 47 -18.40 -33.82 -29.37
N ARG A 48 -17.17 -33.55 -28.88
CA ARG A 48 -16.84 -32.33 -28.11
C ARG A 48 -16.30 -31.18 -28.95
N ILE A 49 -16.02 -31.39 -30.25
CA ILE A 49 -15.37 -30.36 -31.07
C ILE A 49 -16.24 -29.12 -31.22
N TYR A 50 -17.55 -29.32 -31.41
CA TYR A 50 -18.48 -28.20 -31.59
C TYR A 50 -18.64 -27.40 -30.31
N ASP A 51 -18.84 -28.06 -29.17
CA ASP A 51 -18.93 -27.40 -27.88
C ASP A 51 -17.65 -26.61 -27.55
N THR A 52 -16.49 -27.18 -27.88
CA THR A 52 -15.18 -26.53 -27.71
C THR A 52 -15.06 -25.28 -28.58
N MET A 53 -15.41 -25.36 -29.86
CA MET A 53 -15.35 -24.23 -30.78
C MET A 53 -16.36 -23.13 -30.44
N MET A 54 -17.59 -23.50 -30.07
CA MET A 54 -18.60 -22.56 -29.60
C MET A 54 -18.21 -21.92 -28.26
N GLY A 55 -17.52 -22.66 -27.38
CA GLY A 55 -16.95 -22.13 -26.15
C GLY A 55 -15.90 -21.05 -26.43
N LEU A 56 -14.96 -21.33 -27.34
CA LEU A 56 -13.95 -20.38 -27.80
C LEU A 56 -14.56 -19.14 -28.49
N GLU A 57 -15.55 -19.32 -29.36
CA GLU A 57 -16.23 -18.22 -30.05
C GLU A 57 -16.96 -17.31 -29.06
N ARG A 58 -17.73 -17.89 -28.12
CA ARG A 58 -18.42 -17.11 -27.07
C ARG A 58 -17.46 -16.32 -26.18
N LYS A 59 -16.27 -16.86 -25.93
CA LYS A 59 -15.21 -16.18 -25.18
C LYS A 59 -14.41 -15.18 -26.04
N GLY A 60 -14.69 -15.10 -27.35
CA GLY A 60 -14.03 -14.18 -28.26
C GLY A 60 -12.61 -14.58 -28.66
N PHE A 61 -12.25 -15.87 -28.59
CA PHE A 61 -10.92 -16.37 -28.97
C PHE A 61 -10.83 -16.79 -30.43
N ILE A 62 -11.95 -17.10 -31.07
CA ILE A 62 -11.99 -17.55 -32.47
C ILE A 62 -13.15 -16.90 -33.21
N GLU A 63 -13.07 -16.92 -34.53
CA GLU A 63 -14.17 -16.64 -35.44
C GLU A 63 -14.58 -17.91 -36.18
N ILE A 64 -15.88 -18.08 -36.39
CA ILE A 64 -16.44 -19.18 -37.17
C ILE A 64 -16.92 -18.65 -38.52
N LYS A 65 -16.44 -19.28 -39.59
CA LYS A 65 -16.98 -19.10 -40.94
C LYS A 65 -17.92 -20.26 -41.25
N GLU A 66 -19.20 -19.95 -41.39
CA GLU A 66 -20.22 -20.90 -41.81
C GLU A 66 -19.93 -21.44 -43.24
N GLY A 67 -20.25 -22.71 -43.46
CA GLY A 67 -19.96 -23.41 -44.71
C GLY A 67 -19.96 -24.93 -44.59
N ARG A 68 -19.67 -25.62 -45.70
CA ARG A 68 -19.51 -27.08 -45.76
C ARG A 68 -18.15 -27.43 -46.38
N PRO A 69 -17.10 -27.69 -45.57
CA PRO A 69 -17.10 -27.73 -44.10
C PRO A 69 -17.01 -26.34 -43.46
N ARG A 70 -17.48 -26.21 -42.21
CA ARG A 70 -17.23 -25.04 -41.36
C ARG A 70 -15.73 -24.83 -41.15
N LYS A 71 -15.32 -23.57 -41.07
CA LYS A 71 -13.93 -23.18 -40.83
C LYS A 71 -13.82 -22.29 -39.60
N PHE A 72 -12.72 -22.44 -38.88
CA PHE A 72 -12.39 -21.73 -37.65
C PHE A 72 -11.07 -20.99 -37.84
N ARG A 73 -10.96 -19.80 -37.27
CA ARG A 73 -9.72 -19.03 -37.26
C ARG A 73 -9.53 -18.42 -35.87
N ALA A 74 -8.31 -18.45 -35.34
CA ALA A 74 -7.97 -17.72 -34.13
C ALA A 74 -8.08 -16.20 -34.35
N ILE A 75 -8.63 -15.49 -33.37
CA ILE A 75 -8.48 -14.05 -33.29
C ILE A 75 -7.06 -13.74 -32.81
N ASP A 76 -6.51 -12.63 -33.27
CA ASP A 76 -5.19 -12.18 -32.86
C ASP A 76 -5.10 -12.05 -31.31
N PRO A 77 -4.09 -12.66 -30.65
CA PRO A 77 -3.99 -12.65 -29.20
C PRO A 77 -3.97 -11.25 -28.58
N GLU A 78 -3.30 -10.26 -29.20
CA GLU A 78 -3.25 -8.90 -28.68
C GLU A 78 -4.66 -8.30 -28.62
N THR A 79 -5.46 -8.53 -29.65
CA THR A 79 -6.87 -8.12 -29.69
C THR A 79 -7.70 -8.81 -28.60
N VAL A 80 -7.57 -10.13 -28.42
CA VAL A 80 -8.32 -10.88 -27.40
C VAL A 80 -7.98 -10.39 -26.00
N PHE A 81 -6.70 -10.28 -25.68
CA PHE A 81 -6.27 -9.90 -24.33
C PHE A 81 -6.48 -8.43 -24.02
N LYS A 82 -6.42 -7.53 -25.01
CA LYS A 82 -6.81 -6.14 -24.84
C LYS A 82 -8.28 -6.01 -24.42
N LYS A 83 -9.18 -6.74 -25.09
CA LYS A 83 -10.61 -6.74 -24.72
C LYS A 83 -10.84 -7.29 -23.32
N ILE A 84 -10.17 -8.37 -22.94
CA ILE A 84 -10.25 -8.92 -21.57
C ILE A 84 -9.82 -7.87 -20.54
N GLN A 85 -8.75 -7.11 -20.81
CA GLN A 85 -8.30 -6.05 -19.92
C GLN A 85 -9.35 -4.92 -19.81
N GLU A 86 -9.92 -4.48 -20.93
CA GLU A 86 -10.96 -3.44 -20.96
C GLU A 86 -12.22 -3.88 -20.18
N ASP A 87 -12.65 -5.13 -20.33
CA ASP A 87 -13.79 -5.70 -19.59
C ASP A 87 -13.51 -5.76 -18.08
N GLN A 88 -12.28 -6.11 -17.68
CA GLN A 88 -11.86 -6.09 -16.27
C GLN A 88 -11.87 -4.67 -15.69
N GLU A 89 -11.34 -3.69 -16.40
CA GLU A 89 -11.35 -2.29 -15.99
C GLU A 89 -12.78 -1.74 -15.83
N LEU A 90 -13.69 -2.11 -16.73
CA LEU A 90 -15.10 -1.74 -16.65
C LEU A 90 -15.79 -2.33 -15.41
N ILE A 91 -15.58 -3.62 -15.13
CA ILE A 91 -16.13 -4.28 -13.94
C ILE A 91 -15.58 -3.62 -12.67
N VAL A 92 -14.28 -3.36 -12.60
CA VAL A 92 -13.66 -2.65 -11.46
C VAL A 92 -14.34 -1.30 -11.23
N LYS A 93 -14.55 -0.51 -12.30
CA LYS A 93 -15.23 0.78 -12.21
C LYS A 93 -16.68 0.65 -11.73
N GLN A 94 -17.42 -0.35 -12.20
CA GLN A 94 -18.80 -0.62 -11.74
C GLN A 94 -18.84 -1.03 -10.27
N LEU A 95 -17.95 -1.93 -9.85
CA LEU A 95 -17.82 -2.35 -8.45
C LEU A 95 -17.41 -1.19 -7.55
N GLN A 96 -16.50 -0.32 -7.99
CA GLN A 96 -16.14 0.89 -7.25
C GLN A 96 -17.31 1.86 -7.10
N ASN A 97 -18.18 1.98 -8.11
CA ASN A 97 -19.39 2.82 -8.01
C ASN A 97 -20.41 2.26 -7.02
N LEU A 98 -20.52 0.93 -6.92
CA LEU A 98 -21.33 0.27 -5.88
C LEU A 98 -20.68 0.43 -4.50
N TYR A 99 -19.35 0.28 -4.41
CA TYR A 99 -18.59 0.50 -3.18
C TYR A 99 -18.72 1.95 -2.67
N LYS A 100 -18.86 2.94 -3.56
CA LYS A 100 -19.04 4.35 -3.21
C LYS A 100 -20.45 4.72 -2.74
N LYS A 101 -21.46 3.84 -2.85
CA LYS A 101 -22.84 4.14 -2.46
C LYS A 101 -23.18 3.58 -1.08
N GLU A 102 -23.32 4.51 -0.13
CA GLU A 102 -24.18 4.47 1.05
C GLU A 102 -24.30 3.12 1.78
N TYR A 103 -23.31 2.83 2.63
CA TYR A 103 -23.57 2.11 3.87
C TYR A 103 -23.25 3.03 5.05
N VAL A 104 -24.24 3.87 5.40
CA VAL A 104 -24.32 4.47 6.73
C VAL A 104 -24.95 3.42 7.65
N TYR A 105 -24.17 2.41 7.98
CA TYR A 105 -24.32 1.70 9.25
C TYR A 105 -23.02 1.94 10.01
N TYR A 106 -23.10 2.05 11.33
CA TYR A 106 -21.94 2.11 12.22
C TYR A 106 -21.10 0.84 12.06
N GLU A 107 -20.33 0.72 10.97
CA GLU A 107 -19.29 -0.30 10.87
C GLU A 107 -18.19 0.13 11.82
N SER A 108 -17.90 -0.73 12.79
CA SER A 108 -16.59 -0.75 13.42
C SER A 108 -15.59 -0.81 12.25
N PRO A 109 -14.84 0.26 11.96
CA PRO A 109 -14.10 0.40 10.70
C PRO A 109 -12.77 -0.36 10.83
N VAL A 110 -12.94 -1.66 11.07
CA VAL A 110 -11.95 -2.64 11.44
C VAL A 110 -12.21 -3.87 10.58
N TRP A 111 -11.33 -4.16 9.64
CA TRP A 111 -11.47 -5.28 8.71
C TRP A 111 -10.44 -6.36 8.97
N THR A 112 -10.87 -7.61 8.94
CA THR A 112 -9.96 -8.75 9.06
C THR A 112 -9.43 -9.16 7.69
N VAL A 113 -8.11 -9.17 7.53
CA VAL A 113 -7.42 -9.61 6.31
C VAL A 113 -6.83 -10.99 6.54
N TYR A 114 -7.38 -12.01 5.89
CA TYR A 114 -6.91 -13.39 6.04
C TYR A 114 -5.86 -13.79 5.01
N GLY A 115 -4.86 -14.55 5.46
CA GLY A 115 -3.85 -15.19 4.61
C GLY A 115 -2.62 -14.31 4.38
N SER A 116 -1.44 -14.91 4.52
CA SER A 116 -0.16 -14.19 4.50
C SER A 116 0.08 -13.38 3.22
N GLN A 117 -0.34 -13.90 2.06
CA GLN A 117 -0.18 -13.17 0.80
C GLN A 117 -1.09 -11.94 0.72
N ASN A 118 -2.33 -12.04 1.21
CA ASN A 118 -3.25 -10.91 1.24
C ASN A 118 -2.77 -9.83 2.22
N MET A 119 -2.23 -10.23 3.38
CA MET A 119 -1.62 -9.28 4.33
C MET A 119 -0.42 -8.56 3.72
N ILE A 120 0.50 -9.28 3.05
CA ILE A 120 1.63 -8.66 2.34
C ILE A 120 1.13 -7.71 1.25
N ASN A 121 0.13 -8.12 0.46
CA ASN A 121 -0.45 -7.27 -0.58
C ASN A 121 -1.09 -6.01 0.00
N LYS A 122 -1.75 -6.12 1.16
CA LYS A 122 -2.35 -4.97 1.85
C LYS A 122 -1.28 -4.01 2.37
N ILE A 123 -0.21 -4.52 2.98
CA ILE A 123 0.95 -3.70 3.39
C ILE A 123 1.54 -2.97 2.17
N ARG A 124 1.77 -3.67 1.06
CA ARG A 124 2.27 -3.07 -0.19
C ARG A 124 1.31 -2.03 -0.77
N GLN A 125 0.00 -2.23 -0.63
CA GLN A 125 -0.99 -1.25 -1.04
C GLN A 125 -0.89 0.01 -0.18
N MET A 126 -0.86 -0.13 1.15
CA MET A 126 -0.74 1.00 2.08
C MET A 126 0.50 1.86 1.79
N ILE A 127 1.67 1.24 1.57
CA ILE A 127 2.92 1.93 1.22
C ILE A 127 2.80 2.72 -0.10
N ARG A 128 2.08 2.16 -1.09
CA ARG A 128 1.87 2.81 -2.38
C ARG A 128 0.91 4.00 -2.30
N GLU A 129 -0.02 3.96 -1.35
CA GLU A 129 -1.03 4.98 -1.14
C GLU A 129 -0.60 6.06 -0.13
N THR A 130 0.50 5.87 0.62
CA THR A 130 1.00 6.88 1.57
C THR A 130 1.37 8.19 0.87
N GLU A 131 0.98 9.29 1.48
CA GLU A 131 1.19 10.65 0.97
C GLU A 131 2.28 11.42 1.74
N TYR A 132 2.30 11.34 3.08
CA TYR A 132 3.18 12.15 3.91
C TYR A 132 4.11 11.30 4.77
N GLU A 133 3.53 10.37 5.53
CA GLU A 133 4.24 9.67 6.60
C GLU A 133 3.87 8.18 6.65
N LEU A 134 4.89 7.34 6.69
CA LEU A 134 4.75 5.89 6.82
C LEU A 134 5.52 5.41 8.06
N LEU A 135 4.79 4.83 9.03
CA LEU A 135 5.40 4.21 10.20
C LEU A 135 5.30 2.68 10.09
N LEU A 136 6.42 1.98 10.24
CA LEU A 136 6.54 0.54 10.07
C LEU A 136 7.20 -0.09 11.28
N ALA A 137 6.60 -1.14 11.83
CA ALA A 137 7.26 -2.04 12.75
C ALA A 137 7.14 -3.45 12.19
N VAL A 138 8.25 -3.97 11.65
CA VAL A 138 8.23 -5.18 10.81
C VAL A 138 9.45 -6.07 11.04
N PRO A 139 9.33 -7.40 10.85
CA PRO A 139 10.49 -8.27 10.68
C PRO A 139 11.35 -7.83 9.48
N GLU A 140 12.66 -8.02 9.61
CA GLU A 140 13.63 -7.85 8.52
C GLU A 140 13.20 -8.64 7.26
N GLU A 141 12.66 -9.85 7.42
CA GLU A 141 12.23 -10.72 6.33
C GLU A 141 11.14 -10.09 5.44
N LEU A 142 10.37 -9.13 5.97
CA LEU A 142 9.34 -8.43 5.22
C LEU A 142 9.93 -7.33 4.33
N ILE A 143 11.04 -6.70 4.73
CA ILE A 143 11.69 -5.61 3.98
C ILE A 143 12.04 -6.05 2.56
N GLY A 144 12.58 -7.26 2.40
CA GLY A 144 12.90 -7.82 1.08
C GLY A 144 11.69 -7.89 0.13
N LYS A 145 10.48 -8.04 0.66
CA LYS A 145 9.22 -8.14 -0.10
C LYS A 145 8.62 -6.78 -0.44
N ILE A 146 8.95 -5.73 0.31
CA ILE A 146 8.35 -4.39 0.17
C ILE A 146 9.34 -3.31 -0.28
N LYS A 147 10.64 -3.62 -0.39
CA LYS A 147 11.70 -2.64 -0.74
C LYS A 147 11.40 -1.79 -1.99
N GLY A 148 10.80 -2.40 -3.01
CA GLY A 148 10.47 -1.70 -4.25
C GLY A 148 9.33 -0.69 -4.06
N ASP A 149 8.38 -1.00 -3.17
CA ASP A 149 7.29 -0.10 -2.84
C ASP A 149 7.78 1.04 -1.92
N LEU A 150 8.69 0.74 -0.96
CA LEU A 150 9.33 1.75 -0.10
C LEU A 150 10.14 2.76 -0.91
N LYS A 151 10.92 2.30 -1.88
CA LYS A 151 11.68 3.20 -2.77
C LYS A 151 10.76 4.15 -3.54
N LYS A 152 9.64 3.64 -4.07
CA LYS A 152 8.66 4.48 -4.75
C LYS A 152 7.99 5.48 -3.80
N ALA A 153 7.80 5.14 -2.53
CA ALA A 153 7.27 6.06 -1.53
C ALA A 153 8.27 7.20 -1.26
N GLU A 154 9.55 6.88 -1.09
CA GLU A 154 10.61 7.88 -0.97
C GLU A 154 10.70 8.79 -2.19
N GLU A 155 10.58 8.25 -3.41
CA GLU A 155 10.58 9.04 -4.65
C GLU A 155 9.45 10.08 -4.68
N ARG A 156 8.35 9.83 -3.97
CA ARG A 156 7.24 10.78 -3.74
C ARG A 156 7.45 11.69 -2.53
N ASN A 157 8.63 11.67 -1.91
CA ASN A 157 9.01 12.41 -0.71
C ASN A 157 8.21 12.03 0.56
N VAL A 158 7.68 10.80 0.61
CA VAL A 158 7.09 10.24 1.84
C VAL A 158 8.21 10.06 2.87
N PHE A 159 7.97 10.48 4.10
CA PHE A 159 8.84 10.20 5.23
C PHE A 159 8.57 8.80 5.77
N ILE A 160 9.63 8.00 5.98
CA ILE A 160 9.51 6.60 6.40
C ILE A 160 10.24 6.41 7.74
N SER A 161 9.53 5.98 8.79
CA SER A 161 10.13 5.56 10.06
C SER A 161 9.92 4.06 10.25
N THR A 162 11.00 3.30 10.30
CA THR A 162 10.97 1.83 10.36
C THR A 162 11.64 1.33 11.62
N VAL A 163 10.93 0.47 12.36
CA VAL A 163 11.44 -0.35 13.45
C VAL A 163 11.53 -1.79 12.94
N LEU A 164 12.74 -2.34 12.92
CA LEU A 164 13.01 -3.70 12.50
C LEU A 164 13.17 -4.62 13.71
N TYR A 165 12.64 -5.84 13.61
CA TYR A 165 12.72 -6.82 14.69
C TYR A 165 13.88 -7.81 14.54
N ASN A 166 14.38 -8.31 15.67
CA ASN A 166 15.38 -9.37 15.80
C ASN A 166 16.78 -9.04 15.23
N HIS A 167 17.35 -7.89 15.59
CA HIS A 167 18.71 -7.51 15.20
C HIS A 167 18.90 -7.49 13.69
N ALA A 168 18.19 -6.54 13.07
CA ALA A 168 18.17 -6.44 11.62
C ALA A 168 19.59 -6.32 11.05
N LYS A 169 19.90 -7.21 10.11
CA LYS A 169 21.18 -7.21 9.37
C LYS A 169 21.09 -6.42 8.07
N THR A 170 19.89 -6.40 7.48
CA THR A 170 19.56 -5.68 6.26
C THR A 170 18.48 -4.66 6.54
N TYR A 171 18.59 -3.52 5.86
CA TYR A 171 17.66 -2.41 5.96
C TYR A 171 17.53 -1.75 4.58
N PRO A 172 16.44 -1.02 4.32
CA PRO A 172 16.24 -0.40 3.02
C PRO A 172 17.26 0.73 2.82
N ASP A 173 17.89 0.74 1.64
CA ASP A 173 18.80 1.80 1.20
C ASP A 173 17.97 2.99 0.68
N LEU A 174 17.67 3.92 1.58
CA LEU A 174 16.81 5.08 1.38
C LEU A 174 17.47 6.29 2.09
N ARG A 175 17.23 7.49 1.56
CA ARG A 175 17.69 8.78 2.07
C ARG A 175 16.73 9.39 3.11
N ASN A 176 15.42 9.28 2.89
CA ASN A 176 14.40 9.85 3.77
C ASN A 176 13.79 8.79 4.69
N VAL A 177 14.65 8.11 5.43
CA VAL A 177 14.26 7.00 6.30
C VAL A 177 14.91 7.10 7.68
N TRP A 178 14.17 6.73 8.71
CA TRP A 178 14.75 6.33 9.98
C TRP A 178 14.64 4.81 10.17
N ILE A 179 15.71 4.21 10.66
CA ILE A 179 15.79 2.77 10.92
C ILE A 179 16.19 2.55 12.37
N PHE A 180 15.34 1.84 13.07
CA PHE A 180 15.50 1.42 14.45
C PHE A 180 15.50 -0.11 14.52
N ASP A 181 16.17 -0.66 15.53
CA ASP A 181 16.25 -2.08 15.84
C ASP A 181 15.59 -2.36 17.18
N ARG A 182 14.82 -3.44 17.24
CA ARG A 182 14.20 -3.91 18.46
C ARG A 182 14.45 -5.41 18.64
N GLU A 183 15.08 -5.75 19.76
CA GLU A 183 15.41 -7.13 20.11
C GLU A 183 14.15 -7.98 20.34
N VAL A 184 13.15 -7.45 21.06
CA VAL A 184 11.92 -8.18 21.39
C VAL A 184 10.82 -7.81 20.37
N PRO A 185 10.40 -8.74 19.49
CA PRO A 185 9.35 -8.47 18.51
C PRO A 185 8.01 -8.18 19.17
N ALA A 186 7.29 -7.19 18.64
CA ALA A 186 5.88 -6.98 18.92
C ALA A 186 5.05 -7.40 17.70
N MET A 187 3.77 -7.04 17.65
CA MET A 187 2.97 -7.21 16.43
C MET A 187 3.53 -6.38 15.28
N ILE A 188 3.34 -6.86 14.05
CA ILE A 188 3.64 -6.08 12.86
C ILE A 188 2.63 -4.94 12.76
N ILE A 189 3.13 -3.72 12.63
CA ILE A 189 2.32 -2.51 12.53
C ILE A 189 2.74 -1.72 11.29
N VAL A 190 1.74 -1.26 10.53
CA VAL A 190 1.91 -0.32 9.43
C VAL A 190 0.90 0.80 9.65
N LEU A 191 1.36 2.03 9.81
CA LEU A 191 0.52 3.22 9.86
C LEU A 191 0.80 4.06 8.62
N LYS A 192 -0.24 4.26 7.83
CA LYS A 192 -0.25 5.14 6.67
C LYS A 192 -0.89 6.46 7.12
N ASP A 193 -0.10 7.53 7.10
CA ASP A 193 -0.54 8.87 7.46
C ASP A 193 -1.31 8.85 8.81
N ARG A 194 -2.55 9.33 8.86
CA ARG A 194 -3.48 9.19 10.00
C ARG A 194 -4.82 8.56 9.60
N ASP A 195 -4.88 7.93 8.42
CA ASP A 195 -6.14 7.44 7.85
C ASP A 195 -6.28 5.91 7.86
N GLN A 196 -5.17 5.17 7.91
CA GLN A 196 -5.21 3.72 7.88
C GLN A 196 -4.06 3.07 8.64
N GLY A 197 -4.38 2.02 9.39
CA GLY A 197 -3.47 1.24 10.20
C GLY A 197 -3.65 -0.23 9.93
N PHE A 198 -2.59 -1.01 10.00
CA PHE A 198 -2.64 -2.45 9.84
C PHE A 198 -1.80 -3.12 10.90
N ALA A 199 -2.42 -4.02 11.66
CA ALA A 199 -1.79 -4.76 12.74
C ALA A 199 -1.93 -6.26 12.53
N CYS A 200 -0.85 -7.04 12.61
CA CYS A 200 -0.93 -8.49 12.53
C CYS A 200 0.13 -9.19 13.38
N PRO A 201 -0.10 -10.46 13.79
CA PRO A 201 0.87 -11.20 14.60
C PRO A 201 2.25 -11.29 13.93
N TYR A 202 3.32 -11.08 14.69
CA TYR A 202 4.71 -11.21 14.20
C TYR A 202 4.97 -12.52 13.42
N LYS A 203 4.37 -13.61 13.89
CA LYS A 203 4.61 -14.97 13.37
C LYS A 203 3.91 -15.27 12.04
N PHE A 204 3.09 -14.37 11.48
CA PHE A 204 2.29 -14.68 10.28
C PHE A 204 3.16 -15.04 9.05
N LEU A 205 4.41 -14.56 9.01
CA LEU A 205 5.36 -14.85 7.94
C LEU A 205 6.02 -16.22 8.08
N LYS A 206 6.08 -16.80 9.28
CA LYS A 206 6.87 -18.00 9.55
C LYS A 206 6.15 -19.31 9.23
N GLY A 207 4.85 -19.31 8.93
CA GLY A 207 4.12 -20.53 8.55
C GLY A 207 4.06 -21.64 9.62
N GLU A 208 4.73 -21.46 10.75
CA GLU A 208 4.91 -22.42 11.86
C GLU A 208 3.76 -22.40 12.87
N GLY A 209 2.76 -21.53 12.68
CA GLY A 209 1.55 -21.55 13.49
C GLY A 209 0.78 -22.85 13.28
N ARG A 210 0.91 -23.80 14.20
CA ARG A 210 0.09 -25.02 14.28
C ARG A 210 -1.42 -24.74 14.48
N VAL A 211 -1.81 -23.47 14.56
CA VAL A 211 -3.18 -22.99 14.78
C VAL A 211 -3.57 -22.09 13.60
N ILE A 212 -4.70 -22.40 12.96
CA ILE A 212 -5.28 -21.66 11.83
C ILE A 212 -5.55 -20.18 12.16
N ASP A 213 -5.63 -19.86 13.45
CA ASP A 213 -6.08 -18.60 14.06
C ASP A 213 -5.03 -17.46 14.05
N GLU A 214 -3.75 -17.71 13.72
CA GLU A 214 -2.71 -16.64 13.68
C GLU A 214 -2.45 -16.08 12.27
N ARG A 215 -3.30 -16.40 11.28
CA ARG A 215 -3.12 -16.00 9.87
C ARG A 215 -4.08 -14.90 9.43
N TYR A 216 -4.35 -13.96 10.31
CA TYR A 216 -5.09 -12.75 9.97
C TYR A 216 -4.39 -11.50 10.47
N GLY A 217 -4.68 -10.39 9.80
CA GLY A 217 -4.34 -9.05 10.25
C GLY A 217 -5.60 -8.20 10.37
N ILE A 218 -5.48 -7.12 11.11
CA ILE A 218 -6.56 -6.19 11.38
C ILE A 218 -6.20 -4.89 10.67
N LEU A 219 -7.00 -4.53 9.67
CA LEU A 219 -7.02 -3.23 9.04
C LEU A 219 -7.89 -2.31 9.88
N ILE A 220 -7.41 -1.12 10.19
CA ILE A 220 -8.04 -0.16 11.09
C ILE A 220 -8.16 1.16 10.35
N GLU A 221 -9.37 1.68 10.25
CA GLU A 221 -9.72 3.00 9.70
C GLU A 221 -10.47 3.85 10.74
N ASN A 222 -10.67 3.30 11.94
CA ASN A 222 -11.29 4.02 13.06
C ASN A 222 -10.30 5.04 13.61
N LYS A 223 -10.67 6.32 13.69
CA LYS A 223 -9.78 7.36 14.22
C LYS A 223 -9.31 7.09 15.66
N GLU A 224 -10.20 6.63 16.54
CA GLU A 224 -9.84 6.35 17.95
C GLU A 224 -8.88 5.15 18.04
N LEU A 225 -9.15 4.07 17.31
CA LEU A 225 -8.25 2.91 17.31
C LEU A 225 -6.93 3.19 16.61
N LEU A 226 -6.93 4.04 15.57
CA LEU A 226 -5.71 4.52 14.93
C LEU A 226 -4.88 5.34 15.91
N HIS A 227 -5.51 6.23 16.67
CA HIS A 227 -4.81 7.02 17.69
C HIS A 227 -4.15 6.10 18.74
N ILE A 228 -4.88 5.10 19.25
CA ILE A 228 -4.33 4.09 20.19
C ILE A 228 -3.17 3.32 19.55
N LEU A 229 -3.28 2.92 18.28
CA LEU A 229 -2.22 2.18 17.59
C LEU A 229 -0.99 3.05 17.33
N SER A 230 -1.18 4.32 16.95
CA SER A 230 -0.10 5.31 16.80
C SER A 230 0.61 5.55 18.13
N ASP A 231 -0.11 5.70 19.23
CA ASP A 231 0.47 5.85 20.56
C ASP A 231 1.27 4.62 20.99
N PHE A 232 0.73 3.43 20.75
CA PHE A 232 1.45 2.18 21.01
C PHE A 232 2.73 2.10 20.17
N PHE A 233 2.66 2.43 18.87
CA PHE A 233 3.82 2.47 18.00
C PHE A 233 4.86 3.47 18.52
N LEU A 234 4.50 4.73 18.73
CA LEU A 234 5.43 5.80 19.07
C LEU A 234 6.04 5.59 20.46
N ASN A 235 5.21 5.31 21.47
CA ASN A 235 5.66 5.29 22.86
C ASN A 235 6.20 3.94 23.32
N THR A 236 5.66 2.82 22.80
CA THR A 236 6.09 1.49 23.22
C THR A 236 7.09 0.87 22.27
N ILE A 237 6.90 1.01 20.96
CA ILE A 237 7.77 0.37 19.97
C ILE A 237 8.96 1.27 19.64
N TRP A 238 8.69 2.46 19.08
CA TRP A 238 9.71 3.34 18.52
C TRP A 238 10.63 3.94 19.60
N LYS A 239 10.08 4.62 20.62
CA LYS A 239 10.87 5.26 21.70
C LYS A 239 11.80 4.31 22.47
N THR A 240 11.48 3.02 22.54
CA THR A 240 12.30 2.02 23.26
C THR A 240 13.20 1.19 22.34
N SER A 241 13.19 1.47 21.03
CA SER A 241 14.05 0.78 20.06
C SER A 241 15.42 1.44 19.94
N ARG A 242 16.43 0.64 19.61
CA ARG A 242 17.81 1.11 19.41
C ARG A 242 17.93 1.73 18.02
N ARG A 243 18.40 2.98 17.93
CA ARG A 243 18.64 3.64 16.65
C ARG A 243 19.75 2.94 15.84
N ILE A 244 19.50 2.67 14.55
CA ILE A 244 20.50 2.18 13.58
C ILE A 244 20.91 3.32 12.64
N LEU A 245 19.96 3.82 11.84
CA LEU A 245 20.18 4.84 10.82
C LEU A 245 19.20 5.98 11.01
N GLU A 246 19.72 7.19 10.94
CA GLU A 246 18.94 8.41 11.02
C GLU A 246 19.72 9.51 10.30
N GLU A 247 19.80 9.44 8.97
CA GLU A 247 20.57 10.43 8.18
C GLU A 247 19.86 11.79 8.15
N LEU A 248 20.65 12.86 8.19
CA LEU A 248 20.11 14.22 8.05
C LEU A 248 19.74 14.46 6.58
N ASP A 249 18.45 14.65 6.32
CA ASP A 249 17.95 15.06 5.02
C ASP A 249 17.25 16.41 5.18
N VAL A 250 17.78 17.42 4.50
CA VAL A 250 17.40 18.83 4.63
C VAL A 250 16.32 19.24 3.62
N ARG A 251 15.73 18.29 2.91
CA ARG A 251 14.52 18.57 2.13
C ARG A 251 13.37 18.94 3.05
N SER A 252 12.41 19.68 2.52
CA SER A 252 11.16 19.90 3.23
C SER A 252 10.40 18.58 3.42
N LYS A 253 9.91 18.33 4.62
CA LYS A 253 9.20 17.09 4.98
C LYS A 253 7.89 17.42 5.67
N SER A 254 6.86 16.65 5.36
CA SER A 254 5.54 16.78 5.95
C SER A 254 5.30 15.64 6.92
N PHE A 255 4.76 15.96 8.07
CA PHE A 255 4.48 15.03 9.15
C PHE A 255 3.03 15.16 9.55
N VAL A 256 2.45 14.02 9.87
CA VAL A 256 1.14 13.99 10.50
C VAL A 256 1.30 13.69 11.99
N HIS A 257 2.33 12.98 12.48
CA HIS A 257 2.51 12.77 13.92
C HIS A 257 3.44 13.82 14.55
N ILE A 258 2.96 14.56 15.56
CA ILE A 258 3.72 15.67 16.16
C ILE A 258 5.01 15.20 16.83
N ALA A 259 5.01 14.01 17.42
CA ALA A 259 6.21 13.42 18.02
C ALA A 259 7.33 13.20 16.99
N ILE A 260 6.96 12.80 15.76
CA ILE A 260 7.91 12.62 14.66
C ILE A 260 8.43 13.98 14.18
N ALA A 261 7.54 14.97 14.00
CA ALA A 261 7.92 16.33 13.63
C ALA A 261 8.88 16.97 14.64
N ILE A 262 8.61 16.82 15.94
CA ILE A 262 9.48 17.30 17.02
C ILE A 262 10.85 16.62 16.97
N HIS A 263 10.90 15.31 16.73
CA HIS A 263 12.16 14.58 16.65
C HIS A 263 13.02 15.06 15.47
N GLU A 264 12.42 15.22 14.29
CA GLU A 264 13.12 15.77 13.12
C GLU A 264 13.57 17.22 13.36
N TYR A 265 12.72 18.06 13.95
CA TYR A 265 13.08 19.43 14.33
C TYR A 265 14.31 19.46 15.23
N LYS A 266 14.33 18.69 16.32
CA LYS A 266 15.46 18.66 17.28
C LYS A 266 16.77 18.27 16.60
N LYS A 267 16.70 17.39 15.61
CA LYS A 267 17.86 16.97 14.81
C LYS A 267 18.37 18.10 13.92
N LEU A 268 17.46 18.77 13.19
CA LEU A 268 17.79 19.92 12.34
C LEU A 268 18.39 21.07 13.18
N GLU A 269 17.77 21.39 14.31
CA GLU A 269 18.22 22.42 15.25
C GLU A 269 19.63 22.10 15.79
N LYS A 270 19.88 20.85 16.19
CA LYS A 270 21.21 20.41 16.66
C LYS A 270 22.31 20.59 15.62
N GLU A 271 21.97 20.45 14.33
CA GLU A 271 22.88 20.66 13.20
C GLU A 271 22.93 22.13 12.74
N GLY A 272 22.31 23.04 13.48
CA GLY A 272 22.37 24.48 13.27
C GLY A 272 21.43 25.00 12.18
N TYR A 273 20.35 24.27 11.85
CA TYR A 273 19.34 24.76 10.93
C TYR A 273 18.25 25.53 11.67
N ASN A 274 17.90 26.69 11.13
CA ASN A 274 16.63 27.34 11.43
C ASN A 274 15.52 26.56 10.71
N VAL A 275 14.35 26.43 11.34
CA VAL A 275 13.24 25.65 10.75
C VAL A 275 11.99 26.51 10.70
N ARG A 276 11.57 26.84 9.47
CA ARG A 276 10.25 27.40 9.22
C ARG A 276 9.25 26.25 9.09
N ALA A 277 8.04 26.44 9.59
CA ALA A 277 6.99 25.44 9.51
C ALA A 277 5.71 26.02 8.91
N LYS A 278 5.05 25.23 8.07
CA LYS A 278 3.68 25.45 7.63
C LYS A 278 2.78 24.41 8.30
N VAL A 279 1.71 24.86 8.95
CA VAL A 279 0.78 23.98 9.66
C VAL A 279 -0.61 24.13 9.07
N MET A 280 -1.22 23.00 8.74
CA MET A 280 -2.64 22.89 8.42
C MET A 280 -3.33 22.09 9.53
N GLY A 281 -4.45 22.59 10.02
CA GLY A 281 -5.17 21.93 11.10
C GLY A 281 -6.43 22.68 11.51
N LYS A 282 -6.79 22.56 12.78
CA LYS A 282 -8.00 23.15 13.35
C LYS A 282 -7.67 23.99 14.57
N ARG A 283 -8.40 25.09 14.76
CA ARG A 283 -8.34 25.83 16.02
C ARG A 283 -9.07 25.05 17.12
N THR A 284 -8.41 24.79 18.24
CA THR A 284 -8.91 23.89 19.30
C THR A 284 -10.21 24.37 19.97
N GLY A 285 -10.51 25.68 19.94
CA GLY A 285 -11.70 26.24 20.57
C GLY A 285 -13.01 26.08 19.79
N ASP A 286 -12.96 26.01 18.45
CA ASP A 286 -14.15 25.96 17.60
C ASP A 286 -14.02 25.06 16.36
N ASN A 287 -12.92 24.32 16.25
CA ASN A 287 -12.60 23.39 15.18
C ASN A 287 -12.61 24.02 13.77
N MET A 288 -12.50 25.35 13.66
CA MET A 288 -12.40 25.99 12.35
C MET A 288 -11.06 25.62 11.69
N PRO A 289 -11.06 25.21 10.41
CA PRO A 289 -9.84 24.98 9.66
C PRO A 289 -8.95 26.23 9.65
N ILE A 290 -7.66 26.04 9.84
CA ILE A 290 -6.67 27.12 9.86
C ILE A 290 -5.36 26.66 9.22
N GLU A 291 -4.73 27.58 8.51
CA GLU A 291 -3.38 27.44 7.97
C GLU A 291 -2.51 28.56 8.55
N ILE A 292 -1.35 28.19 9.11
CA ILE A 292 -0.36 29.15 9.61
C ILE A 292 1.02 28.81 9.06
N GLU A 293 1.89 29.82 9.03
CA GLU A 293 3.28 29.65 8.65
C GLU A 293 4.17 30.56 9.51
N GLY A 294 5.31 30.04 9.98
CA GLY A 294 6.22 30.78 10.85
C GLY A 294 7.46 30.01 11.25
N ASN A 295 8.37 30.64 11.99
CA ASN A 295 9.59 30.00 12.46
C ASN A 295 9.33 29.20 13.73
N ILE A 296 9.83 27.96 13.82
CA ILE A 296 9.78 27.22 15.09
C ILE A 296 10.76 27.86 16.07
N LYS A 297 10.26 28.25 17.25
CA LYS A 297 11.08 28.84 18.33
C LYS A 297 11.46 27.86 19.42
N GLY A 298 10.77 26.73 19.46
CA GLY A 298 11.03 25.70 20.44
C GLY A 298 9.96 24.63 20.40
N VAL A 299 10.25 23.57 21.13
CA VAL A 299 9.39 22.42 21.29
C VAL A 299 9.36 22.04 22.76
N GLU A 300 8.21 21.54 23.22
CA GLU A 300 8.09 20.95 24.53
C GLU A 300 7.56 19.53 24.38
N GLU A 301 8.26 18.60 25.01
CA GLU A 301 7.96 17.17 24.98
C GLU A 301 8.00 16.62 26.40
N SER A 302 6.91 16.01 26.79
CA SER A 302 6.75 15.28 28.04
C SER A 302 6.05 13.95 27.76
N SER A 303 5.72 13.18 28.80
CA SER A 303 4.95 11.95 28.65
C SER A 303 3.53 12.17 28.12
N ILE A 304 2.97 13.37 28.26
CA ILE A 304 1.55 13.66 27.96
C ILE A 304 1.41 14.78 26.92
N ILE A 305 2.32 15.76 26.94
CA ILE A 305 2.24 16.96 26.10
C ILE A 305 3.39 16.94 25.11
N HIS A 306 3.04 17.03 23.82
CA HIS A 306 3.96 17.31 22.73
C HIS A 306 3.44 18.57 22.03
N ARG A 307 4.22 19.65 22.06
CA ARG A 307 3.85 20.92 21.41
C ARG A 307 5.01 21.59 20.70
N ILE A 308 4.69 22.30 19.62
CA ILE A 308 5.62 23.13 18.86
C ILE A 308 5.17 24.59 19.02
N VAL A 309 6.12 25.49 19.30
CA VAL A 309 5.86 26.93 19.37
C VAL A 309 6.33 27.57 18.05
N ILE A 310 5.39 28.17 17.32
CA ILE A 310 5.64 28.81 16.04
C ILE A 310 5.49 30.32 16.19
N GLU A 311 6.55 31.06 15.87
CA GLU A 311 6.50 32.51 15.73
C GLU A 311 6.04 32.89 14.32
N THR A 312 4.83 33.43 14.26
CA THR A 312 4.26 34.06 13.05
C THR A 312 4.57 35.55 13.03
N LYS A 313 4.15 36.26 11.98
CA LYS A 313 4.31 37.73 11.89
C LYS A 313 3.59 38.49 13.00
N ASP A 314 2.45 37.96 13.47
CA ASP A 314 1.56 38.67 14.39
C ASP A 314 1.76 38.25 15.85
N LYS A 315 2.06 36.97 16.08
CA LYS A 315 2.15 36.38 17.43
C LYS A 315 2.85 35.02 17.43
N GLN A 316 3.18 34.55 18.62
CA GLN A 316 3.52 33.14 18.86
C GLN A 316 2.25 32.30 18.98
N ILE A 317 2.27 31.12 18.36
CA ILE A 317 1.17 30.18 18.31
C ILE A 317 1.67 28.81 18.76
N THR A 318 0.92 28.17 19.64
CA THR A 318 1.19 26.79 20.09
C THR A 318 0.44 25.79 19.22
N VAL A 319 1.15 24.75 18.78
CA VAL A 319 0.63 23.70 17.91
C VAL A 319 0.75 22.36 18.61
N GLY A 320 -0.37 21.67 18.75
CA GLY A 320 -0.49 20.36 19.37
C GLY A 320 -0.75 19.25 18.33
N GLY A 321 -0.65 18.01 18.79
CA GLY A 321 -0.90 16.80 17.99
C GLY A 321 -2.38 16.43 17.87
N TRP A 322 -2.61 15.16 17.52
CA TRP A 322 -3.95 14.55 17.44
C TRP A 322 -4.69 14.73 18.78
N ASP A 323 -5.93 15.20 18.74
CA ASP A 323 -6.80 15.42 19.91
C ASP A 323 -6.25 16.43 20.92
N SER A 324 -5.34 17.32 20.49
CA SER A 324 -4.87 18.41 21.35
C SER A 324 -5.98 19.41 21.67
N THR A 325 -6.09 19.77 22.94
CA THR A 325 -7.11 20.71 23.44
C THR A 325 -6.51 21.90 24.21
N LYS A 326 -5.21 21.90 24.48
CA LYS A 326 -4.54 22.92 25.30
C LYS A 326 -3.78 23.94 24.46
N GLU A 327 -3.38 23.54 23.27
CA GLU A 327 -2.67 24.36 22.28
C GLU A 327 -3.67 25.21 21.47
N ASP A 328 -3.17 26.22 20.77
CA ASP A 328 -4.01 27.09 19.93
C ASP A 328 -4.54 26.35 18.70
N ILE A 329 -3.74 25.42 18.16
CA ILE A 329 -4.03 24.66 16.94
C ILE A 329 -3.78 23.17 17.16
N GLU A 330 -4.75 22.35 16.80
CA GLU A 330 -4.60 20.92 16.57
C GLU A 330 -4.10 20.70 15.14
N MET A 331 -2.88 20.19 14.97
CA MET A 331 -2.34 19.95 13.64
C MET A 331 -2.93 18.69 13.00
N GLU A 332 -3.29 18.81 11.73
CA GLU A 332 -3.53 17.67 10.84
C GLU A 332 -2.25 17.34 10.07
N ILE A 333 -1.54 18.36 9.56
CA ILE A 333 -0.26 18.24 8.85
C ILE A 333 0.66 19.40 9.24
N ILE A 334 1.94 19.11 9.47
CA ILE A 334 3.02 20.11 9.59
C ILE A 334 4.12 19.83 8.56
N THR A 335 4.48 20.84 7.76
CA THR A 335 5.64 20.78 6.86
C THR A 335 6.79 21.59 7.42
N LEU A 336 7.95 20.95 7.60
CA LEU A 336 9.19 21.58 8.06
C LEU A 336 10.03 22.01 6.85
N TYR A 337 10.54 23.24 6.89
CA TYR A 337 11.41 23.84 5.89
C TYR A 337 12.71 24.28 6.57
N PRO A 338 13.72 23.40 6.62
CA PRO A 338 15.01 23.74 7.20
C PRO A 338 15.82 24.69 6.31
N THR A 339 16.52 25.63 6.92
CA THR A 339 17.35 26.63 6.26
C THR A 339 18.57 26.98 7.10
N LYS A 340 19.69 27.31 6.45
CA LYS A 340 20.88 27.87 7.10
C LYS A 340 20.95 29.40 7.00
N ASP A 341 19.95 30.03 6.38
CA ASP A 341 19.89 31.48 6.32
C ASP A 341 19.30 32.01 7.63
N ASP A 342 20.03 32.95 8.25
CA ASP A 342 19.57 33.69 9.43
C ASP A 342 18.61 34.84 9.05
N ARG A 343 18.41 35.10 7.75
CA ARG A 343 17.55 36.16 7.22
C ARG A 343 16.16 35.65 6.85
N LEU A 344 15.40 35.11 7.81
CA LEU A 344 13.99 34.74 7.59
C LEU A 344 13.05 35.23 8.70
#